data_AF-A0A9X2RIT5-F1
#
_entry.id   AF-A0A9X2RIT5-F1
#
_cell.length_a   1.000
_cell.length_b   1.000
_cell.length_c   1.000
_cell.angle_alpha   90.00
_cell.angle_beta   90.00
_cell.angle_gamma   90.00
#
_symmetry.space_group_name_H-M   'P 1'
#
loop_
_entity.id
_entity.type
_entity.pdbx_description
1 polymer ?
#
loop_
_entity_poly.entity_id
_entity_poly.type
_entity_poly.pdbx_seq_one_letter_code
_entity_poly.pdbx_strand_id
1 'polypeptide(L)'
;MLELLTKRRLAAEERLAELKGRIAAAVADGDDRTLKALRAERRELRDEAEDLDHGAELQRSRDADAAAEAERTRQAEARAVAKEGAEALTVVARNLDAAFVELEEAFLAFREQGMELAQELRHAGLHDGNRIVRSLTPNLRWAAYRSAPHFAHAAELPRAPAHRRRTMEELTGTMLPAIEGEAQ
;
A
#
# COMPACT_ATOMS: atom_id res chain seq x y z
N MET A 1 2.08 -17.44 -31.79
CA MET A 1 1.19 -18.30 -32.59
C MET A 1 0.13 -17.50 -33.32
N LEU A 2 -0.57 -16.57 -32.64
CA LEU A 2 -1.54 -15.66 -33.27
C LEU A 2 -0.96 -14.90 -34.48
N GLU A 3 0.22 -14.28 -34.35
CA GLU A 3 0.89 -13.58 -35.46
C GLU A 3 1.15 -14.47 -36.69
N LEU A 4 1.43 -15.76 -36.48
CA LEU A 4 1.64 -16.70 -37.57
C LEU A 4 0.33 -17.02 -38.29
N LEU A 5 -0.77 -17.19 -37.55
CA LEU A 5 -2.10 -17.40 -38.12
C LEU A 5 -2.56 -16.18 -38.92
N THR A 6 -2.37 -14.97 -38.38
CA THR A 6 -2.73 -13.72 -39.07
C THR A 6 -1.90 -13.49 -40.34
N LYS A 7 -0.59 -13.80 -40.31
CA LYS A 7 0.25 -13.71 -41.52
C LYS A 7 -0.18 -14.71 -42.60
N ARG A 8 -0.54 -15.94 -42.22
CA ARG A 8 -1.01 -16.96 -43.17
C ARG A 8 -2.38 -16.59 -43.76
N ARG A 9 -3.27 -16.02 -42.96
CA ARG A 9 -4.57 -15.49 -43.41
C ARG A 9 -4.37 -14.38 -44.46
N LEU A 10 -3.53 -13.39 -44.18
CA LEU A 10 -3.23 -12.32 -45.13
C LEU A 10 -2.68 -12.86 -46.46
N ALA A 11 -1.77 -13.83 -46.41
CA ALA A 11 -1.24 -14.47 -47.61
C ALA A 11 -2.31 -15.26 -48.41
N ALA A 12 -3.27 -15.89 -47.73
CA ALA A 12 -4.39 -16.56 -48.37
C ALA A 12 -5.38 -15.57 -49.03
N GLU A 13 -5.64 -14.43 -48.37
CA GLU A 13 -6.47 -13.34 -48.90
C GLU A 13 -5.83 -12.67 -50.14
N GLU A 14 -4.51 -12.45 -50.13
CA GLU A 14 -3.75 -11.95 -51.28
C GLU A 14 -3.86 -12.92 -52.48
N ARG A 15 -3.66 -14.22 -52.24
CA ARG A 15 -3.84 -15.26 -53.28
C ARG A 15 -5.26 -15.33 -53.83
N LEU A 16 -6.27 -15.15 -52.97
CA LEU A 16 -7.67 -15.09 -53.39
C LEU A 16 -7.94 -13.87 -54.28
N ALA A 17 -7.30 -12.73 -54.01
CA ALA A 17 -7.41 -11.53 -54.84
C ALA A 17 -6.79 -11.76 -56.23
N GLU A 18 -5.62 -12.39 -56.30
CA GLU A 18 -4.97 -12.75 -57.57
C GLU A 18 -5.81 -13.75 -58.39
N LEU A 19 -6.40 -14.76 -57.72
CA LEU A 19 -7.25 -15.75 -58.36
C LEU A 19 -8.51 -15.16 -59.00
N LYS A 20 -9.07 -14.08 -58.44
CA LYS A 20 -10.22 -13.39 -59.06
C LYS A 20 -9.89 -12.84 -60.44
N GLY A 21 -8.69 -12.26 -60.61
CA GLY A 21 -8.21 -11.77 -61.91
C GLY A 21 -8.00 -12.90 -62.91
N ARG A 22 -7.41 -14.02 -62.48
CA ARG A 22 -7.18 -15.21 -63.32
C ARG A 22 -8.48 -15.90 -63.74
N ILE A 23 -9.47 -15.94 -62.86
CA ILE A 23 -10.81 -16.47 -63.17
C ILE A 23 -11.50 -15.57 -64.21
N ALA A 24 -11.43 -14.25 -64.07
CA ALA A 24 -12.02 -13.32 -65.04
C ALA A 24 -11.41 -13.47 -66.44
N ALA A 25 -10.09 -13.64 -66.53
CA ALA A 25 -9.40 -13.94 -67.78
C ALA A 25 -9.84 -15.28 -68.38
N ALA A 26 -9.85 -16.36 -67.59
CA ALA A 26 -10.29 -17.68 -68.07
C ALA A 26 -11.76 -17.71 -68.55
N VAL A 27 -12.64 -16.89 -67.95
CA VAL A 27 -14.03 -16.71 -68.41
C VAL A 27 -14.08 -15.99 -69.76
N ALA A 28 -13.26 -14.95 -69.95
CA ALA A 28 -13.20 -14.21 -71.22
C ALA A 28 -12.66 -15.10 -72.36
N ASP A 29 -11.72 -16.00 -72.05
CA ASP A 29 -11.07 -16.89 -73.02
C ASP A 29 -11.87 -18.18 -73.31
N GLY A 30 -12.93 -18.46 -72.53
CA GLY A 30 -13.77 -19.66 -72.70
C GLY A 30 -13.09 -20.98 -72.31
N ASP A 31 -12.01 -20.94 -71.52
CA ASP A 31 -11.29 -22.14 -71.07
C ASP A 31 -11.95 -22.75 -69.82
N ASP A 32 -12.96 -23.59 -70.06
CA ASP A 32 -13.72 -24.28 -69.02
C ASP A 32 -12.88 -25.20 -68.13
N ARG A 33 -11.78 -25.75 -68.65
CA ARG A 33 -10.91 -26.67 -67.88
C ARG A 33 -10.10 -25.88 -66.84
N THR A 34 -9.50 -24.78 -67.26
CA THR A 34 -8.76 -23.87 -66.37
C THR A 34 -9.70 -23.18 -65.38
N LEU A 35 -10.91 -22.81 -65.81
CA LEU A 35 -11.93 -22.22 -64.94
C LEU A 35 -12.35 -23.15 -63.80
N LYS A 36 -12.52 -24.45 -64.07
CA LYS A 36 -12.90 -25.44 -63.04
C LYS A 36 -11.80 -25.61 -61.98
N ALA A 37 -10.54 -25.63 -62.41
CA ALA A 37 -9.39 -25.73 -61.51
C ALA A 37 -9.27 -24.47 -60.61
N LEU A 38 -9.32 -23.28 -61.20
CA LEU A 38 -9.23 -22.01 -60.46
C LEU A 38 -10.38 -21.82 -59.47
N ARG A 39 -11.59 -22.32 -59.80
CA ARG A 39 -12.74 -22.30 -58.87
C ARG A 39 -12.61 -23.30 -57.73
N ALA A 40 -11.91 -24.42 -57.92
CA ALA A 40 -11.60 -25.37 -56.85
C ALA A 40 -10.57 -24.75 -55.88
N GLU A 41 -9.47 -24.23 -56.42
CA GLU A 41 -8.42 -23.54 -55.65
C GLU A 41 -8.98 -22.36 -54.85
N ARG A 42 -9.89 -21.57 -55.44
CA ARG A 42 -10.58 -20.48 -54.74
C ARG A 42 -11.45 -20.96 -53.56
N ARG A 43 -12.05 -22.15 -53.66
CA ARG A 43 -12.84 -22.72 -52.55
C ARG A 43 -11.91 -23.19 -51.43
N GLU A 44 -10.88 -23.95 -51.78
CA GLU A 44 -9.88 -24.43 -50.81
C GLU A 44 -9.22 -23.27 -50.03
N LEU A 45 -8.79 -22.21 -50.72
CA LEU A 45 -8.21 -21.04 -50.05
C LEU A 45 -9.21 -20.25 -49.21
N ARG A 46 -10.50 -20.28 -49.56
CA ARG A 46 -11.54 -19.64 -48.75
C ARG A 46 -11.81 -20.42 -47.48
N ASP A 47 -11.88 -21.74 -47.59
CA ASP A 47 -12.07 -22.64 -46.45
C ASP A 47 -10.83 -22.57 -45.52
N GLU A 48 -9.61 -22.53 -46.08
CA GLU A 48 -8.38 -22.32 -45.30
C GLU A 48 -8.38 -20.96 -44.58
N ALA A 49 -8.81 -19.88 -45.24
CA ALA A 49 -8.89 -18.56 -44.61
C ALA A 49 -9.91 -18.53 -43.46
N GLU A 50 -11.06 -19.23 -43.61
CA GLU A 50 -12.08 -19.36 -42.58
C GLU A 50 -11.58 -20.17 -41.37
N ASP A 51 -10.88 -21.28 -41.61
CA ASP A 51 -10.25 -22.09 -40.56
C ASP A 51 -9.16 -21.31 -39.80
N LEU A 52 -8.35 -20.52 -40.52
CA LEU A 52 -7.32 -19.67 -39.92
C LEU A 52 -7.93 -18.55 -39.06
N ASP A 53 -9.07 -17.99 -39.48
CA ASP A 53 -9.82 -17.00 -38.72
C ASP A 53 -10.40 -17.58 -37.43
N HIS A 54 -11.04 -18.74 -37.54
CA HIS A 54 -11.58 -19.44 -36.39
C HIS A 54 -10.46 -19.84 -35.40
N GLY A 55 -9.33 -20.33 -35.92
CA GLY A 55 -8.15 -20.65 -35.11
C GLY A 55 -7.57 -19.41 -34.41
N ALA A 56 -7.54 -18.26 -35.08
CA ALA A 56 -7.06 -17.01 -34.49
C ALA A 56 -8.02 -16.47 -33.40
N GLU A 57 -9.34 -16.61 -33.59
CA GLU A 57 -10.34 -16.25 -32.58
C GLU A 57 -10.23 -17.13 -31.33
N LEU A 58 -10.10 -18.45 -31.51
CA LEU A 58 -9.91 -19.38 -30.41
C LEU A 58 -8.62 -19.07 -29.63
N GLN A 59 -7.54 -18.73 -30.33
CA GLN A 59 -6.29 -18.33 -29.69
C GLN A 59 -6.45 -17.03 -28.90
N ARG A 60 -7.14 -16.01 -29.45
CA ARG A 60 -7.44 -14.76 -28.73
C ARG A 60 -8.24 -15.01 -27.46
N SER A 61 -9.24 -15.90 -27.51
CA SER A 61 -10.02 -16.27 -26.32
C SER A 61 -9.14 -16.92 -25.25
N ARG A 62 -8.31 -17.90 -25.63
CA ARG A 62 -7.40 -18.58 -24.70
C ARG A 62 -6.39 -17.63 -24.07
N ASP A 63 -5.84 -16.71 -24.86
CA ASP A 63 -4.90 -15.71 -24.37
C ASP A 63 -5.60 -14.74 -23.39
N ALA A 64 -6.85 -14.36 -23.67
CA ALA A 64 -7.66 -13.52 -22.78
C ALA A 64 -8.03 -14.24 -21.47
N ASP A 65 -8.42 -15.52 -21.54
CA ASP A 65 -8.75 -16.33 -20.38
C ASP A 65 -7.52 -16.55 -19.49
N ALA A 66 -6.37 -16.87 -20.09
CA ALA A 66 -5.11 -17.00 -19.37
C ALA A 66 -4.67 -15.69 -18.71
N ALA A 67 -4.85 -14.55 -19.39
CA ALA A 67 -4.57 -13.24 -18.82
C ALA A 67 -5.50 -12.91 -17.65
N ALA A 68 -6.80 -13.21 -17.77
CA ALA A 68 -7.78 -13.01 -16.71
C ALA A 68 -7.49 -13.89 -15.49
N GLU A 69 -7.09 -15.14 -15.70
CA GLU A 69 -6.71 -16.07 -14.62
C GLU A 69 -5.41 -15.62 -13.93
N ALA A 70 -4.40 -15.23 -14.69
CA ALA A 70 -3.15 -14.67 -14.13
C ALA A 70 -3.40 -13.39 -13.32
N GLU A 71 -4.32 -12.54 -13.76
CA GLU A 71 -4.71 -11.34 -13.01
C GLU A 71 -5.47 -11.69 -11.73
N ARG A 72 -6.39 -12.66 -11.77
CA ARG A 72 -7.08 -13.16 -10.56
C ARG A 72 -6.11 -13.72 -9.53
N THR A 73 -5.11 -14.49 -9.97
CA THR A 73 -4.07 -15.03 -9.08
C THR A 73 -3.24 -13.92 -8.46
N ARG A 74 -2.79 -12.94 -9.25
CA ARG A 74 -2.06 -11.76 -8.74
C ARG A 74 -2.89 -10.96 -7.73
N GLN A 75 -4.18 -10.77 -8.00
CA GLN A 75 -5.08 -10.11 -7.06
C GLN A 75 -5.31 -10.91 -5.78
N ALA A 76 -5.42 -12.24 -5.88
CA ALA A 76 -5.56 -13.11 -4.72
C ALA A 76 -4.31 -13.07 -3.82
N GLU A 77 -3.13 -13.11 -4.42
CA GLU A 77 -1.84 -12.96 -3.72
C GLU A 77 -1.74 -11.59 -3.04
N ALA A 78 -2.04 -10.50 -3.76
CA ALA A 78 -2.02 -9.15 -3.21
C ALA A 78 -3.00 -8.99 -2.03
N ARG A 79 -4.19 -9.61 -2.12
CA ARG A 79 -5.18 -9.62 -1.02
C ARG A 79 -4.69 -10.42 0.18
N ALA A 80 -4.02 -11.54 -0.03
CA ALA A 80 -3.43 -12.32 1.06
C ALA A 80 -2.36 -11.50 1.82
N VAL A 81 -1.45 -10.85 1.09
CA VAL A 81 -0.44 -9.96 1.69
C VAL A 81 -1.08 -8.79 2.43
N ALA A 82 -2.09 -8.15 1.84
CA ALA A 82 -2.81 -7.05 2.49
C ALA A 82 -3.51 -7.49 3.77
N LYS A 83 -4.09 -8.70 3.79
CA LYS A 83 -4.74 -9.27 4.98
C LYS A 83 -3.73 -9.52 6.10
N GLU A 84 -2.59 -10.13 5.79
CA GLU A 84 -1.50 -10.34 6.77
C GLU A 84 -0.99 -9.02 7.34
N GLY A 85 -0.78 -8.02 6.48
CA GLY A 85 -0.40 -6.67 6.90
C GLY A 85 -1.44 -6.00 7.82
N ALA A 86 -2.74 -6.18 7.53
CA ALA A 86 -3.82 -5.66 8.35
C ALA A 86 -3.90 -6.34 9.74
N GLU A 87 -3.68 -7.66 9.80
CA GLU A 87 -3.62 -8.40 11.05
C GLU A 87 -2.43 -7.95 11.91
N ALA A 88 -1.25 -7.80 11.31
CA ALA A 88 -0.06 -7.28 11.99
C ALA A 88 -0.29 -5.85 12.53
N LEU A 89 -0.92 -4.98 11.73
CA LEU A 89 -1.26 -3.62 12.15
C LEU A 89 -2.25 -3.63 13.33
N THR A 90 -3.22 -4.54 13.32
CA THR A 90 -4.19 -4.69 14.42
C THR A 90 -3.50 -5.09 15.73
N VAL A 91 -2.51 -5.98 15.66
CA VAL A 91 -1.71 -6.36 16.84
C VAL A 91 -0.93 -5.16 17.38
N VAL A 92 -0.27 -4.40 16.50
CA VAL A 92 0.46 -3.18 16.89
C VAL A 92 -0.47 -2.13 17.50
N ALA A 93 -1.66 -1.95 16.93
CA ALA A 93 -2.67 -1.01 17.47
C ALA A 93 -3.09 -1.40 18.90
N ARG A 94 -3.35 -2.68 19.17
CA ARG A 94 -3.67 -3.15 20.52
C ARG A 94 -2.53 -2.90 21.52
N ASN A 95 -1.28 -3.07 21.08
CA ASN A 95 -0.12 -2.77 21.92
C ASN A 95 -0.01 -1.28 22.23
N LEU A 96 -0.35 -0.40 21.28
CA LEU A 96 -0.43 1.04 21.52
C LEU A 96 -1.55 1.38 22.51
N ASP A 97 -2.74 0.78 22.37
CA ASP A 97 -3.84 0.99 23.30
C ASP A 97 -3.46 0.58 24.73
N ALA A 98 -2.82 -0.58 24.90
CA ALA A 98 -2.32 -1.03 26.20
C ALA A 98 -1.27 -0.06 26.77
N ALA A 99 -0.33 0.40 25.93
CA ALA A 99 0.68 1.37 26.36
C ALA A 99 0.06 2.72 26.75
N PHE A 100 -1.06 3.14 26.14
CA PHE A 100 -1.77 4.35 26.55
C PHE A 100 -2.43 4.20 27.92
N VAL A 101 -3.03 3.05 28.20
CA VAL A 101 -3.60 2.75 29.52
C VAL A 101 -2.49 2.81 30.59
N GLU A 102 -1.38 2.11 30.37
CA GLU A 102 -0.24 2.13 31.30
C GLU A 102 0.33 3.55 31.49
N LEU A 103 0.41 4.33 30.42
CA LEU A 103 0.88 5.72 30.47
C LEU A 103 -0.09 6.62 31.25
N GLU A 104 -1.40 6.43 31.08
CA GLU A 104 -2.42 7.17 31.81
C GLU A 104 -2.39 6.85 33.30
N GLU A 105 -2.30 5.57 33.66
CA GLU A 105 -2.15 5.12 35.06
C GLU A 105 -0.89 5.71 35.70
N ALA A 106 0.26 5.61 35.02
CA ALA A 106 1.51 6.19 35.49
C ALA A 106 1.43 7.72 35.64
N PHE A 107 0.73 8.40 34.73
CA PHE A 107 0.50 9.84 34.80
C PHE A 107 -0.36 10.24 36.00
N LEU A 108 -1.45 9.50 36.26
CA LEU A 108 -2.32 9.75 37.41
C LEU A 108 -1.57 9.55 38.72
N ALA A 109 -0.83 8.44 38.85
CA ALA A 109 0.01 8.19 40.02
C ALA A 109 1.08 9.28 40.22
N PHE A 110 1.77 9.69 39.15
CA PHE A 110 2.76 10.77 39.20
C PHE A 110 2.14 12.10 39.66
N ARG A 111 0.92 12.41 39.19
CA ARG A 111 0.21 13.63 39.60
C ARG A 111 -0.24 13.57 41.06
N GLU A 112 -0.74 12.43 41.51
CA GLU A 112 -1.15 12.21 42.89
C GLU A 112 0.03 12.40 43.84
N GLN A 113 1.13 11.69 43.59
CA GLN A 113 2.37 11.82 44.38
C GLN A 113 2.91 13.26 44.37
N GLY A 114 2.83 13.97 43.23
CA GLY A 114 3.21 15.38 43.16
C GLY A 114 2.32 16.31 43.99
N MET A 115 1.03 15.99 44.15
CA MET A 115 0.10 16.76 44.99
C MET A 115 0.29 16.46 46.48
N GLU A 116 0.52 15.19 46.83
CA GLU A 116 0.85 14.75 48.20
C GLU A 116 2.11 15.45 48.69
N LEU A 117 3.21 15.38 47.92
CA LEU A 117 4.45 16.06 48.25
C LEU A 117 4.26 17.58 48.39
N ALA A 118 3.49 18.20 47.49
CA ALA A 118 3.18 19.63 47.59
C ALA A 118 2.39 19.98 48.87
N GLN A 119 1.54 19.07 49.36
CA GLN A 119 0.81 19.24 50.61
C GLN A 119 1.71 19.07 51.84
N GLU A 120 2.55 18.04 51.87
CA GLU A 120 3.52 17.81 52.95
C GLU A 120 4.47 19.00 53.12
N LEU A 121 5.00 19.53 52.02
CA LEU A 121 5.87 20.71 52.04
C LEU A 121 5.16 21.95 52.61
N ARG A 122 3.89 22.14 52.26
CA ARG A 122 3.08 23.24 52.84
C ARG A 122 2.90 23.05 54.35
N HIS A 123 2.64 21.84 54.81
CA HIS A 123 2.54 21.54 56.25
C HIS A 123 3.87 21.73 56.98
N ALA A 124 4.99 21.47 56.32
CA ALA A 124 6.34 21.72 56.83
C ALA A 124 6.77 23.21 56.80
N GLY A 125 5.91 24.11 56.34
CA GLY A 125 6.22 25.55 56.21
C GLY A 125 7.10 25.90 55.00
N LEU A 126 7.32 24.95 54.09
CA LEU A 126 8.06 25.16 52.85
C LEU A 126 7.11 25.67 51.76
N HIS A 127 7.32 26.89 51.30
CA HIS A 127 6.42 27.58 50.36
C HIS A 127 6.46 27.05 48.91
N ASP A 128 7.36 26.10 48.60
CA ASP A 128 7.65 25.69 47.22
C ASP A 128 6.70 24.59 46.66
N GLY A 129 5.72 24.12 47.43
CA GLY A 129 4.75 23.10 46.96
C GLY A 129 3.98 23.50 45.68
N ASN A 130 3.72 24.80 45.48
CA ASN A 130 3.07 25.29 44.25
C ASN A 130 3.97 25.21 43.01
N ARG A 131 5.30 25.20 43.18
CA ARG A 131 6.28 25.10 42.09
C ARG A 131 6.33 23.70 41.50
N ILE A 132 6.17 22.67 42.34
CA ILE A 132 6.09 21.26 41.94
C ILE A 132 4.91 21.09 40.99
N VAL A 133 3.70 21.42 41.44
CA VAL A 133 2.46 21.23 40.66
C VAL A 133 2.49 21.98 39.33
N ARG A 134 3.03 23.20 39.30
CA ARG A 134 3.15 24.01 38.06
C ARG A 134 4.16 23.46 37.05
N SER A 135 5.09 22.61 37.49
CA SER A 135 6.17 22.09 36.65
C SER A 135 5.90 20.69 36.11
N LEU A 136 4.97 19.92 36.69
CA LEU A 136 4.67 18.53 36.28
C LEU A 136 4.29 18.44 34.79
N THR A 137 3.29 19.22 34.36
CA THR A 137 2.75 19.15 32.99
C THR A 137 3.75 19.60 31.91
N PRO A 138 4.47 20.74 32.06
CA PRO A 138 5.53 21.10 31.12
C PRO A 138 6.64 20.04 30.99
N ASN A 139 7.05 19.43 32.10
CA ASN A 139 8.09 18.41 32.10
C ASN A 139 7.64 17.15 31.36
N LEU A 140 6.40 16.70 31.58
CA LEU A 140 5.82 15.52 30.91
C LEU A 140 5.74 15.68 29.39
N ARG A 141 5.31 16.85 28.91
CA ARG A 141 5.27 17.15 27.47
C ARG A 141 6.65 17.07 26.85
N TRP A 142 7.64 17.56 27.56
CA TRP A 142 9.01 17.48 27.08
C TRP A 142 9.53 16.03 27.07
N ALA A 143 9.17 15.23 28.08
CA ALA A 143 9.54 13.82 28.18
C ALA A 143 9.05 13.02 26.99
N ALA A 144 7.80 13.27 26.57
CA ALA A 144 7.21 12.67 25.39
C ALA A 144 8.04 12.94 24.13
N TYR A 145 8.56 14.17 23.95
CA TYR A 145 9.41 14.52 22.81
C TYR A 145 10.81 13.91 22.83
N ARG A 146 11.40 13.62 24.01
CA ARG A 146 12.69 12.92 24.08
C ARG A 146 12.53 11.42 23.88
N SER A 147 11.55 10.82 24.56
CA SER A 147 11.42 9.37 24.62
C SER A 147 10.65 8.80 23.42
N ALA A 148 9.71 9.56 22.85
CA ALA A 148 8.88 9.13 21.72
C ALA A 148 8.69 10.27 20.70
N PRO A 149 9.76 10.76 20.05
CA PRO A 149 9.71 11.97 19.20
C PRO A 149 8.75 11.87 18.01
N HIS A 150 8.70 10.70 17.36
CA HIS A 150 7.79 10.47 16.22
C HIS A 150 6.33 10.41 16.67
N PHE A 151 6.06 9.77 17.80
CA PHE A 151 4.74 9.74 18.40
C PHE A 151 4.30 11.14 18.85
N ALA A 152 5.15 11.86 19.59
CA ALA A 152 4.86 13.21 20.06
C ALA A 152 4.57 14.20 18.92
N HIS A 153 5.26 14.02 17.78
CA HIS A 153 4.99 14.78 16.56
C HIS A 153 3.64 14.39 15.92
N ALA A 154 3.40 13.09 15.75
CA ALA A 154 2.14 12.58 15.16
C ALA A 154 0.90 12.91 16.02
N ALA A 155 1.07 12.99 17.34
CA ALA A 155 0.04 13.37 18.31
C ALA A 155 -0.03 14.89 18.57
N GLU A 156 0.69 15.70 17.78
CA GLU A 156 0.67 17.17 17.83
C GLU A 156 0.91 17.78 19.22
N LEU A 157 1.75 17.13 20.04
CA LEU A 157 2.03 17.65 21.39
C LEU A 157 2.73 19.02 21.30
N PRO A 158 2.40 20.01 22.16
CA PRO A 158 3.07 21.31 22.14
C PRO A 158 4.58 21.18 22.38
N ARG A 159 5.40 21.72 21.46
CA ARG A 159 6.86 21.60 21.52
C ARG A 159 7.48 22.62 22.49
N ALA A 160 8.23 22.15 23.49
CA ALA A 160 9.02 23.03 24.35
C ALA A 160 10.29 23.53 23.63
N PRO A 161 10.73 24.79 23.85
CA PRO A 161 11.91 25.36 23.21
C PRO A 161 13.21 24.64 23.59
N ALA A 162 14.20 24.69 22.70
CA ALA A 162 15.37 23.81 22.72
C ALA A 162 16.26 23.89 23.97
N HIS A 163 16.29 25.03 24.65
CA HIS A 163 17.08 25.24 25.87
C HIS A 163 16.47 24.57 27.12
N ARG A 164 15.26 24.01 27.03
CA ARG A 164 14.56 23.34 28.15
C ARG A 164 14.58 21.82 28.05
N ARG A 165 15.51 21.24 27.27
CA ARG A 165 15.52 19.80 26.98
C ARG A 165 16.33 18.97 28.01
N ARG A 166 15.71 18.30 29.00
CA ARG A 166 16.32 17.40 30.04
C ARG A 166 15.32 16.34 30.55
N THR A 167 15.68 15.05 30.82
CA THR A 167 14.74 13.91 31.14
C THR A 167 13.72 14.27 32.22
N MET A 168 12.59 13.54 32.32
CA MET A 168 11.77 13.62 33.55
C MET A 168 12.62 13.36 34.78
N GLU A 169 13.43 12.30 34.75
CA GLU A 169 14.36 11.98 35.81
C GLU A 169 15.32 13.15 36.12
N GLU A 170 15.99 13.73 35.12
CA GLU A 170 16.88 14.88 35.30
C GLU A 170 16.14 16.14 35.78
N LEU A 171 14.95 16.44 35.26
CA LEU A 171 14.17 17.63 35.64
C LEU A 171 13.63 17.51 37.06
N THR A 172 13.09 16.35 37.41
CA THR A 172 12.58 16.08 38.76
C THR A 172 13.72 16.06 39.76
N GLY A 173 14.85 15.44 39.41
CA GLY A 173 16.09 15.42 40.21
C GLY A 173 16.72 16.80 40.43
N THR A 174 16.51 17.78 39.54
CA THR A 174 16.96 19.17 39.78
C THR A 174 16.00 20.00 40.62
N MET A 175 14.73 19.59 40.76
CA MET A 175 13.75 20.29 41.59
C MET A 175 13.84 19.89 43.05
N LEU A 176 14.12 18.60 43.32
CA LEU A 176 14.15 18.04 44.67
C LEU A 176 15.18 18.70 45.62
N PRO A 177 16.45 18.94 45.23
CA PRO A 177 17.44 19.56 46.13
C PRO A 177 17.11 21.01 46.49
N ALA A 178 16.50 21.77 45.58
CA ALA A 178 16.07 23.14 45.82
C ALA A 178 14.91 23.24 46.83
N ILE A 179 14.16 22.14 47.01
CA ILE A 179 13.04 22.02 47.95
C ILE A 179 13.54 21.63 49.35
N GLU A 180 14.64 20.87 49.44
CA GLU A 180 15.26 20.41 50.68
C GLU A 180 16.06 21.50 51.42
N GLY A 181 16.18 22.70 50.83
CA GLY A 181 16.92 23.82 51.42
C GLY A 181 18.43 23.78 51.15
N GLU A 182 18.91 22.81 50.38
CA GLU A 182 20.29 22.78 49.88
C GLU A 182 20.38 23.60 48.58
N ALA A 183 20.24 24.92 48.70
CA ALA A 183 20.76 25.83 47.69
C ALA A 183 22.27 26.01 47.92
N GLN A 184 23.07 25.83 46.87
CA GLN A 184 24.41 26.42 46.79
C GLN A 184 24.34 27.94 47.00
#